data_AF-A0A510JS08-F1
#
_entry.id   AF-A0A510JS08-F1
#
_cell.length_a   1.000
_cell.length_b   1.000
_cell.length_c   1.000
_cell.angle_alpha   90.00
_cell.angle_beta   90.00
_cell.angle_gamma   90.00
#
_symmetry.space_group_name_H-M   'P 1'
#
loop_
_entity.id
_entity.type
_entity.pdbx_description
1 polymer ?
#
loop_
_entity_poly.entity_id
_entity_poly.type
_entity_poly.pdbx_seq_one_letter_code
_entity_poly.pdbx_strand_id
1 'polypeptide(L)'
;MTILKKSMFVLSVMTLIGGMSFAAAAKTKKARVAKKTTVRKVASESYTCGSEKITVAYPTTKTARLTTKEGKVYNLNVAVSGSGSRYVSKNGNIEFFKGGKEAMYRGSNGIEKSCTKR
;
A
#
# COMPACT_ATOMS: atom_id res chain seq x y z
N MET A 1 28.07 11.07 35.91
CA MET A 1 28.31 10.11 34.81
C MET A 1 27.36 10.48 33.68
N THR A 2 27.85 11.25 32.71
CA THR A 2 28.01 10.83 31.29
C THR A 2 26.67 10.44 30.65
N ILE A 3 26.21 11.10 29.59
CA ILE A 3 26.81 11.04 28.25
C ILE A 3 26.52 12.33 27.45
N LEU A 4 27.58 13.08 27.14
CA LEU A 4 27.71 13.95 25.97
C LEU A 4 27.83 13.07 24.72
N LYS A 5 27.14 13.41 23.61
CA LYS A 5 27.50 13.19 22.19
C LYS A 5 26.26 13.47 21.32
N LYS A 6 26.28 14.15 20.16
CA LYS A 6 27.32 14.85 19.40
C LYS A 6 26.62 15.56 18.23
N SER A 7 27.06 16.78 17.94
CA SER A 7 27.25 17.31 16.59
C SER A 7 26.03 17.63 15.72
N MET A 8 25.61 18.91 15.78
CA MET A 8 25.13 19.65 14.62
C MET A 8 26.17 19.58 13.49
N PHE A 9 25.85 18.89 12.39
CA PHE A 9 26.60 19.00 11.14
C PHE A 9 25.89 20.00 10.23
N VAL A 10 26.12 21.28 10.52
CA VAL A 10 25.99 22.36 9.53
C VAL A 10 27.36 22.50 8.90
N LEU A 11 27.56 21.97 7.70
CA LEU A 11 28.68 22.38 6.85
C LEU A 11 28.16 22.66 5.43
N SER A 12 27.92 23.94 5.22
CA SER A 12 27.90 24.64 3.94
C SER A 12 29.00 24.17 3.00
N VAL A 13 28.64 23.82 1.76
CA VAL A 13 29.50 24.03 0.58
C VAL A 13 28.64 24.53 -0.58
N MET A 14 28.61 25.85 -0.72
CA MET A 14 28.27 26.55 -1.96
C MET A 14 29.45 26.39 -2.93
N THR A 15 29.24 25.67 -4.03
CA THR A 15 30.10 25.78 -5.22
C THR A 15 29.23 26.15 -6.41
N LEU A 16 29.16 27.46 -6.66
CA LEU A 16 28.87 28.06 -7.96
C LEU A 16 30.00 27.70 -8.93
N ILE A 17 29.71 26.89 -9.95
CA ILE A 17 30.49 26.90 -11.19
C ILE A 17 29.49 26.98 -12.34
N GLY A 18 29.42 28.18 -12.92
CA GLY A 18 28.76 28.43 -14.17
C GLY A 18 29.50 27.74 -15.31
N GLY A 19 28.75 27.04 -16.14
CA GLY A 19 29.15 26.63 -17.48
C GLY A 19 28.02 26.99 -18.43
N MET A 20 28.21 28.08 -19.16
CA MET A 20 27.40 28.44 -20.33
C MET A 20 27.60 27.34 -21.39
N SER A 21 26.52 26.69 -21.81
CA SER A 21 26.50 25.99 -23.10
C SER A 21 25.26 26.41 -23.85
N PHE A 22 25.45 27.32 -24.81
CA PHE A 22 24.44 27.69 -25.79
C PHE A 22 24.47 26.74 -26.99
N ALA A 23 23.25 26.40 -27.42
CA ALA A 23 22.81 26.04 -28.77
C ALA A 23 23.34 24.75 -29.43
N ALA A 24 22.43 23.77 -29.54
CA ALA A 24 22.14 23.13 -30.83
C ALA A 24 20.72 22.54 -30.80
N ALA A 25 19.83 23.10 -31.61
CA ALA A 25 18.54 22.49 -31.90
C ALA A 25 18.75 21.22 -32.73
N ALA A 26 18.32 20.07 -32.21
CA ALA A 26 18.11 18.88 -33.01
C ALA A 26 16.76 18.27 -32.64
N LYS A 27 15.84 18.33 -33.61
CA LYS A 27 14.56 17.63 -33.57
C LYS A 27 14.82 16.14 -33.42
N THR A 28 14.52 15.55 -32.27
CA THR A 28 14.16 14.14 -32.19
C THR A 28 13.02 13.98 -31.21
N LYS A 29 11.96 13.35 -31.69
CA LYS A 29 10.75 13.04 -30.95
C LYS A 29 11.16 12.32 -29.68
N LYS A 30 11.03 12.96 -28.50
CA LYS A 30 10.93 12.23 -27.24
C LYS A 30 9.66 11.41 -27.34
N ALA A 31 9.80 10.19 -27.84
CA ALA A 31 8.94 9.10 -27.44
C ALA A 31 8.92 9.20 -25.92
N ARG A 32 7.79 9.68 -25.40
CA ARG A 32 7.40 9.52 -24.01
C ARG A 32 7.68 8.05 -23.75
N VAL A 33 8.75 7.76 -23.02
CA VAL A 33 8.99 6.44 -22.46
C VAL A 33 7.74 6.24 -21.63
N ALA A 34 6.75 5.58 -22.24
CA ALA A 34 5.65 4.98 -21.55
C ALA A 34 6.38 4.11 -20.57
N LYS A 35 6.44 4.59 -19.33
CA LYS A 35 6.81 3.81 -18.16
C LYS A 35 5.95 2.58 -18.37
N LYS A 36 6.57 1.51 -18.87
CA LYS A 36 5.92 0.22 -19.04
C LYS A 36 5.73 -0.16 -17.59
N THR A 37 4.62 0.31 -17.01
CA THR A 37 4.12 -0.12 -15.74
C THR A 37 3.86 -1.58 -16.03
N THR A 38 4.89 -2.39 -15.81
CA THR A 38 4.73 -3.79 -15.50
C THR A 38 3.67 -3.76 -14.44
N VAL A 39 2.43 -4.07 -14.83
CA VAL A 39 1.31 -4.18 -13.92
C VAL A 39 1.75 -5.31 -13.01
N ARG A 40 2.37 -4.92 -11.88
CA ARG A 40 2.88 -5.85 -10.90
C ARG A 40 1.63 -6.58 -10.46
N LYS A 41 1.51 -7.85 -10.86
CA LYS A 41 0.32 -8.66 -10.61
C LYS A 41 0.19 -8.74 -9.09
N VAL A 42 -0.65 -7.88 -8.53
CA VAL A 42 -0.86 -7.82 -7.09
C VAL A 42 -1.58 -9.11 -6.72
N ALA A 43 -1.01 -9.88 -5.79
CA ALA A 43 -1.65 -11.08 -5.30
C ALA A 43 -3.02 -10.72 -4.73
N SER A 44 -4.07 -11.31 -5.29
CA SER A 44 -5.45 -11.11 -4.87
C SER A 44 -6.09 -12.44 -4.54
N GLU A 45 -6.76 -12.49 -3.41
CA GLU A 45 -7.51 -13.66 -2.93
C GLU A 45 -9.00 -13.30 -2.90
N SER A 46 -9.84 -14.25 -3.31
CA SER A 46 -11.30 -14.08 -3.22
C SER A 46 -11.84 -14.85 -2.03
N TYR A 47 -12.80 -14.25 -1.34
CA TYR A 47 -13.43 -14.80 -0.15
C TYR A 47 -14.94 -14.76 -0.29
N THR A 48 -15.60 -15.76 0.29
CA THR A 48 -17.05 -15.80 0.44
C THR A 48 -17.37 -15.62 1.92
N CYS A 49 -18.04 -14.52 2.26
CA CYS A 49 -18.38 -14.11 3.61
C CYS A 49 -19.91 -14.16 3.78
N GLY A 50 -20.43 -15.30 4.22
CA GLY A 50 -21.87 -15.58 4.14
C GLY A 50 -22.36 -15.57 2.68
N SER A 51 -23.30 -14.70 2.36
CA SER A 51 -23.81 -14.50 0.99
C SER A 51 -22.98 -13.52 0.14
N GLU A 52 -22.06 -12.78 0.75
CA GLU A 52 -21.25 -11.77 0.08
C GLU A 52 -19.94 -12.36 -0.44
N LYS A 53 -19.46 -11.79 -1.55
CA LYS A 53 -18.13 -12.11 -2.10
C LYS A 53 -17.28 -10.86 -2.05
N ILE A 54 -16.05 -11.01 -1.56
CA ILE A 54 -15.07 -9.94 -1.51
C ILE A 54 -13.77 -10.42 -2.17
N THR A 55 -13.01 -9.47 -2.71
CA THR A 55 -11.67 -9.71 -3.22
C THR A 55 -10.69 -8.86 -2.44
N VAL A 56 -9.67 -9.49 -1.87
CA VAL A 56 -8.63 -8.82 -1.09
C VAL A 56 -7.33 -8.93 -1.86
N ALA A 57 -6.83 -7.79 -2.33
CA ALA A 57 -5.51 -7.67 -2.92
C ALA A 57 -4.48 -7.27 -1.85
N TYR A 58 -3.25 -7.75 -1.96
CA TYR A 58 -2.15 -7.41 -1.05
C TYR A 58 -1.04 -6.69 -1.81
N PRO A 59 -1.16 -5.36 -2.05
CA PRO A 59 -0.13 -4.58 -2.74
C PRO A 59 1.24 -4.67 -2.07
N THR A 60 1.25 -4.77 -0.74
CA THR A 60 2.43 -4.93 0.10
C THR A 60 2.09 -5.87 1.27
N THR A 61 3.10 -6.28 2.04
CA THR A 61 2.89 -7.07 3.27
C THR A 61 2.20 -6.31 4.40
N LYS A 62 2.11 -4.97 4.29
CA LYS A 62 1.51 -4.10 5.31
C LYS A 62 0.16 -3.52 4.91
N THR A 63 -0.29 -3.78 3.69
CA THR A 63 -1.49 -3.15 3.13
C THR A 63 -2.35 -4.18 2.42
N ALA A 64 -3.65 -4.11 2.65
CA ALA A 64 -4.63 -4.86 1.90
C ALA A 64 -5.61 -3.90 1.22
N ARG A 65 -6.10 -4.27 0.03
CA ARG A 65 -7.13 -3.56 -0.69
C ARG A 65 -8.31 -4.50 -0.84
N LEU A 66 -9.38 -4.22 -0.10
CA LEU A 66 -10.60 -5.00 -0.12
C LEU A 66 -11.57 -4.38 -1.11
N THR A 67 -12.10 -5.19 -2.01
CA THR A 67 -13.13 -4.82 -2.98
C THR A 67 -14.36 -5.67 -2.72
N THR A 68 -15.51 -5.04 -2.50
CA THR A 68 -16.78 -5.74 -2.35
C THR A 68 -17.41 -6.06 -3.70
N LYS A 69 -18.44 -6.91 -3.71
CA LYS A 69 -19.19 -7.24 -4.94
C LYS A 69 -19.81 -6.00 -5.59
N GLU A 70 -20.20 -5.01 -4.79
CA GLU A 70 -20.77 -3.74 -5.25
C GLU A 70 -19.69 -2.79 -5.82
N GLY A 71 -18.42 -3.21 -5.86
CA GLY A 71 -17.31 -2.41 -6.36
C GLY A 71 -16.76 -1.39 -5.36
N LYS A 72 -17.22 -1.39 -4.11
CA LYS A 72 -16.66 -0.52 -3.06
C LYS A 72 -15.26 -1.00 -2.72
N VAL A 73 -14.31 -0.06 -2.68
CA VAL A 73 -12.90 -0.33 -2.43
C VAL A 73 -12.48 0.30 -1.11
N TYR A 74 -11.86 -0.51 -0.26
CA TYR A 74 -11.30 -0.07 1.02
C TYR A 74 -9.81 -0.36 1.07
N ASN A 75 -9.03 0.69 1.35
CA ASN A 75 -7.60 0.56 1.62
C ASN A 75 -7.41 0.31 3.12
N LEU A 76 -6.82 -0.84 3.44
CA LEU A 76 -6.60 -1.33 4.80
C LEU A 76 -5.10 -1.39 5.06
N ASN A 77 -4.71 -1.09 6.30
CA ASN A 77 -3.34 -1.24 6.78
C ASN A 77 -3.28 -2.36 7.82
N VAL A 78 -2.14 -3.03 7.90
CA VAL A 78 -1.91 -4.03 8.93
C VAL A 78 -2.05 -3.40 10.32
N ALA A 79 -2.74 -4.10 11.20
CA ALA A 79 -2.90 -3.76 12.61
C ALA A 79 -2.28 -4.86 13.46
N VAL A 80 -2.01 -4.54 14.74
CA VAL A 80 -1.44 -5.49 15.70
C VAL A 80 -2.41 -6.67 15.89
N SER A 81 -1.86 -7.89 15.84
CA SER A 81 -2.58 -9.14 16.07
C SER A 81 -1.70 -10.13 16.83
N GLY A 82 -2.29 -10.95 17.69
CA GLY A 82 -1.56 -12.02 18.39
C GLY A 82 -1.19 -13.20 17.48
N SER A 83 -1.98 -13.45 16.43
CA SER A 83 -1.70 -14.45 15.39
C SER A 83 -2.39 -14.04 14.08
N GLY A 84 -1.88 -14.51 12.94
CA GLY A 84 -2.41 -14.16 11.63
C GLY A 84 -2.16 -12.71 11.22
N SER A 85 -2.93 -12.22 10.25
CA SER A 85 -2.80 -10.88 9.70
C SER A 85 -4.11 -10.11 9.82
N ARG A 86 -4.11 -9.07 10.65
CA ARG A 86 -5.24 -8.16 10.82
C ARG A 86 -5.02 -6.92 9.97
N TYR A 87 -6.03 -6.50 9.21
CA TYR A 87 -6.00 -5.32 8.36
C TYR A 87 -7.20 -4.43 8.69
N VAL A 88 -6.95 -3.14 8.93
CA VAL A 88 -7.96 -2.18 9.38
C VAL A 88 -7.91 -0.94 8.49
N SER A 89 -9.08 -0.41 8.16
CA SER A 89 -9.19 0.88 7.46
C SER A 89 -8.69 2.03 8.34
N LYS A 90 -8.32 3.16 7.71
CA LYS A 90 -7.84 4.35 8.45
C LYS A 90 -8.79 4.81 9.57
N ASN A 91 -10.10 4.60 9.39
CA ASN A 91 -11.13 5.03 10.34
C ASN A 91 -11.61 3.90 11.27
N GLY A 92 -11.06 2.68 11.17
CA GLY A 92 -11.48 1.54 12.02
C GLY A 92 -12.78 0.83 11.64
N ASN A 93 -13.59 1.42 10.74
CA ASN A 93 -14.93 0.93 10.40
C ASN A 93 -14.92 -0.38 9.60
N ILE A 94 -13.90 -0.57 8.76
CA ILE A 94 -13.69 -1.81 8.01
C ILE A 94 -12.50 -2.55 8.59
N GLU A 95 -12.69 -3.85 8.77
CA GLU A 95 -11.66 -4.75 9.25
C GLU A 95 -11.68 -6.07 8.47
N PHE A 96 -10.50 -6.59 8.19
CA PHE A 96 -10.30 -7.88 7.56
C PHE A 96 -9.20 -8.63 8.29
N PHE A 97 -9.52 -9.81 8.80
CA PHE A 97 -8.58 -10.68 9.49
C PHE A 97 -8.38 -11.95 8.69
N LYS A 98 -7.11 -12.36 8.53
CA LYS A 98 -6.72 -13.61 7.89
C LYS A 98 -5.97 -14.48 8.89
N GLY A 99 -6.55 -15.61 9.27
CA GLY A 99 -5.99 -16.57 10.22
C GLY A 99 -5.95 -17.97 9.61
N GLY A 100 -4.78 -18.39 9.12
CA GLY A 100 -4.62 -19.72 8.52
C GLY A 100 -5.55 -19.95 7.31
N LYS A 101 -6.51 -20.87 7.45
CA LYS A 101 -7.52 -21.19 6.41
C LYS A 101 -8.80 -20.37 6.54
N GLU A 102 -8.98 -19.69 7.66
CA GLU A 102 -10.17 -18.90 7.96
C GLU A 102 -9.88 -17.40 7.80
N ALA A 103 -10.93 -16.65 7.50
CA ALA A 103 -10.87 -15.20 7.47
C ALA A 103 -12.14 -14.61 8.12
N MET A 104 -12.03 -13.39 8.62
CA MET A 104 -13.15 -12.64 9.16
C MET A 104 -13.19 -11.27 8.49
N TYR A 105 -14.39 -10.80 8.18
CA TYR A 105 -14.62 -9.48 7.60
C TYR A 105 -15.66 -8.73 8.44
N ARG A 106 -15.30 -7.52 8.89
CA ARG A 106 -16.23 -6.57 9.47
C ARG A 106 -16.52 -5.47 8.46
N GLY A 107 -17.77 -5.38 8.05
CA GLY A 107 -18.26 -4.32 7.18
C GLY A 107 -18.51 -3.01 7.93
N SER A 108 -18.84 -1.94 7.19
CA SER A 108 -19.12 -0.62 7.75
C SER A 108 -20.37 -0.58 8.63
N ASN A 109 -21.22 -1.60 8.55
CA ASN A 109 -22.37 -1.83 9.42
C ASN A 109 -21.98 -2.43 10.78
N GLY A 110 -20.69 -2.67 11.03
CA GLY A 110 -20.20 -3.27 12.28
C GLY A 110 -20.48 -4.77 12.41
N ILE A 111 -21.08 -5.40 11.40
CA ILE A 111 -21.39 -6.84 11.43
C ILE A 111 -20.16 -7.62 10.97
N GLU A 112 -19.70 -8.52 11.84
CA GLU A 112 -18.62 -9.44 11.56
C GLU A 112 -19.17 -10.69 10.85
N LYS A 113 -18.49 -11.11 9.79
CA LYS A 113 -18.83 -12.29 9.01
C LYS A 113 -17.61 -13.19 8.85
N SER A 114 -17.79 -14.47 9.11
CA SER A 114 -16.81 -15.49 8.76
C SER A 114 -16.72 -15.65 7.25
N CYS A 115 -15.49 -15.76 6.77
CA CYS A 115 -15.14 -15.79 5.36
C CYS A 115 -14.29 -17.03 5.06
N THR A 116 -14.64 -17.71 3.98
CA THR A 116 -13.87 -18.85 3.47
C THR A 116 -13.17 -18.44 2.18
N LYS A 117 -11.88 -18.77 2.06
CA LYS A 117 -11.13 -18.56 0.83
C LYS A 117 -11.73 -19.44 -0.29
N ARG A 118 -11.91 -18.85 -1.48
CA ARG A 118 -12.36 -19.56 -2.68
C ARG A 118 -11.20 -20.04 -3.52
#